data_AF-A0A358MIY1-F1
#
_entry.id   AF-A0A358MIY1-F1
#
_cell.length_a   1.000
_cell.length_b   1.000
_cell.length_c   1.000
_cell.angle_alpha   90.00
_cell.angle_beta   90.00
_cell.angle_gamma   90.00
#
_symmetry.space_group_name_H-M   'P 1'
#
loop_
_entity.id
_entity.type
_entity.pdbx_description
1 polymer ?
#
loop_
_entity_poly.entity_id
_entity_poly.type
_entity_poly.pdbx_seq_one_letter_code
_entity_poly.pdbx_strand_id
1 'polypeptide(L)'
;AHLYVLYFGMMSMITPPIAMAAFAAASIAKASAMATGWAAMRFGWSAYVIPVLFVFSPTLILIGDPWEIALAVATAVVGVWLVSAAIAGYFSGQLDPLARVFFAVFGLLALMPAGMFAGAIYSDVIGLIGGALMMWNDMRRNRAIKRAGA
;
A
#
# COMPACT_ATOMS: atom_id res chain seq x y z
N ALA A 1 -21.25 1.24 -6.79
CA ALA A 1 -21.86 1.23 -5.44
C ALA A 1 -21.78 -0.13 -4.74
N HIS A 2 -22.17 -1.24 -5.38
CA HIS A 2 -22.19 -2.57 -4.73
C HIS A 2 -20.83 -3.11 -4.24
N LEU A 3 -19.75 -2.99 -5.04
CA LEU A 3 -18.41 -3.43 -4.63
C LEU A 3 -17.83 -2.64 -3.45
N TYR A 4 -18.16 -1.35 -3.36
CA TYR A 4 -17.70 -0.48 -2.28
C TYR A 4 -18.26 -0.94 -0.92
N VAL A 5 -19.58 -1.21 -0.87
CA VAL A 5 -20.25 -1.72 0.34
C VAL A 5 -19.74 -3.12 0.70
N LEU A 6 -19.55 -4.00 -0.29
CA LEU A 6 -18.96 -5.33 -0.08
C LEU A 6 -17.56 -5.25 0.56
N TYR A 7 -16.67 -4.39 0.02
CA TYR A 7 -15.33 -4.21 0.56
C TYR A 7 -15.34 -3.72 2.00
N PHE A 8 -16.11 -2.66 2.30
CA PHE A 8 -16.22 -2.15 3.67
C PHE A 8 -16.86 -3.17 4.62
N GLY A 9 -17.79 -3.99 4.13
CA GLY A 9 -18.33 -5.13 4.86
C GLY A 9 -17.24 -6.12 5.28
N MET A 10 -16.35 -6.52 4.36
CA MET A 10 -15.21 -7.39 4.71
C MET A 10 -14.22 -6.72 5.67
N MET A 11 -13.94 -5.42 5.48
CA MET A 11 -13.04 -4.65 6.34
C MET A 11 -13.57 -4.47 7.76
N SER A 12 -14.90 -4.48 7.95
CA SER A 12 -15.50 -4.45 9.29
C SER A 12 -15.05 -5.64 10.15
N MET A 13 -14.73 -6.79 9.54
CA MET A 13 -14.28 -8.00 10.24
C MET A 13 -12.86 -7.88 10.83
N ILE A 14 -12.10 -6.86 10.44
CA ILE A 14 -10.76 -6.57 10.98
C ILE A 14 -10.69 -5.24 11.75
N THR A 15 -11.75 -4.42 11.73
CA THR A 15 -11.75 -3.08 12.35
C THR A 15 -12.25 -3.14 13.80
N PRO A 16 -11.46 -2.71 14.80
CA PRO A 16 -11.95 -2.61 16.18
C PRO A 16 -13.11 -1.61 16.32
N PRO A 17 -14.12 -1.83 17.18
CA PRO A 17 -14.20 -2.86 18.22
C PRO A 17 -14.92 -4.16 17.81
N ILE A 18 -15.42 -4.28 16.57
CA ILE A 18 -16.25 -5.41 16.16
C ILE A 18 -15.39 -6.60 15.67
N ALA A 19 -14.36 -6.32 14.87
CA ALA A 19 -13.28 -7.20 14.37
C ALA A 19 -13.38 -8.73 14.60
N MET A 20 -14.51 -9.36 14.22
CA MET A 20 -14.83 -10.73 14.65
C MET A 20 -13.78 -11.74 14.22
N ALA A 21 -13.23 -11.59 13.00
CA ALA A 21 -12.20 -12.48 12.48
C ALA A 21 -10.86 -12.28 13.22
N ALA A 22 -10.48 -11.04 13.53
CA ALA A 22 -9.26 -10.75 14.28
C ALA A 22 -9.34 -11.25 15.73
N PHE A 23 -10.51 -11.18 16.35
CA PHE A 23 -10.73 -11.67 17.72
C PHE A 23 -10.70 -13.21 17.79
N ALA A 24 -11.26 -13.89 16.78
CA ALA A 24 -11.13 -15.33 16.65
C ALA A 24 -9.65 -15.76 16.43
N ALA A 25 -8.89 -15.02 15.61
CA ALA A 25 -7.47 -15.28 15.44
C ALA A 25 -6.67 -15.02 16.75
N ALA A 26 -7.07 -14.02 17.53
CA ALA A 26 -6.43 -13.70 18.81
C ALA A 26 -6.58 -14.82 19.85
N SER A 27 -7.73 -15.51 19.89
CA SER A 27 -7.96 -16.63 20.82
C SER A 27 -7.08 -17.84 20.48
N ILE A 28 -6.83 -18.09 19.19
CA ILE A 28 -5.90 -19.13 18.72
C ILE A 28 -4.44 -18.74 19.04
N ALA A 29 -4.07 -17.48 18.81
CA ALA A 29 -2.72 -16.97 19.03
C ALA A 29 -2.39 -16.63 20.49
N LYS A 30 -3.35 -16.77 21.43
CA LYS A 30 -3.25 -16.36 22.85
C LYS A 30 -2.79 -14.90 23.03
N ALA A 31 -3.23 -14.01 22.12
CA ALA A 31 -2.93 -12.58 22.14
C ALA A 31 -4.17 -11.77 22.57
N SER A 32 -3.98 -10.52 22.99
CA SER A 32 -5.12 -9.66 23.32
C SER A 32 -5.92 -9.32 22.06
N ALA A 33 -7.23 -9.55 22.10
CA ALA A 33 -8.14 -9.33 20.97
C ALA A 33 -8.03 -7.91 20.38
N MET A 34 -7.97 -6.91 21.25
CA MET A 34 -7.85 -5.51 20.85
C MET A 34 -6.52 -5.22 20.14
N ALA A 35 -5.37 -5.68 20.68
CA ALA A 35 -4.08 -5.45 20.02
C ALA A 35 -3.98 -6.19 18.68
N THR A 36 -4.54 -7.40 18.58
CA THR A 36 -4.61 -8.14 17.30
C THR A 36 -5.46 -7.37 16.28
N GLY A 37 -6.57 -6.76 16.69
CA GLY A 37 -7.39 -5.91 15.82
C GLY A 37 -6.62 -4.68 15.32
N TRP A 38 -5.89 -3.98 16.20
CA TRP A 38 -5.04 -2.85 15.79
C TRP A 38 -3.91 -3.27 14.85
N ALA A 39 -3.28 -4.42 15.10
CA ALA A 39 -2.26 -4.97 14.21
C ALA A 39 -2.87 -5.33 12.84
N ALA A 40 -4.03 -5.99 12.82
CA ALA A 40 -4.75 -6.35 11.60
C ALA A 40 -5.10 -5.11 10.77
N MET A 41 -5.58 -4.03 11.41
CA MET A 41 -5.85 -2.76 10.74
C MET A 41 -4.58 -2.15 10.15
N ARG A 42 -3.46 -2.17 10.89
CA ARG A 42 -2.18 -1.63 10.43
C ARG A 42 -1.64 -2.37 9.21
N PHE A 43 -1.74 -3.70 9.18
CA PHE A 43 -1.32 -4.50 8.02
C PHE A 43 -2.34 -4.47 6.88
N GLY A 44 -3.63 -4.38 7.19
CA GLY A 44 -4.73 -4.31 6.24
C GLY A 44 -5.04 -2.91 5.71
N TRP A 45 -4.18 -1.91 5.98
CA TRP A 45 -4.40 -0.51 5.60
C TRP A 45 -4.74 -0.36 4.11
N SER A 46 -4.10 -1.15 3.23
CA SER A 46 -4.27 -1.07 1.78
C SER A 46 -5.70 -1.40 1.36
N ALA A 47 -6.35 -2.32 2.05
CA ALA A 47 -7.72 -2.73 1.77
C ALA A 47 -8.76 -1.66 2.18
N TYR A 48 -8.39 -0.65 2.97
CA TYR A 48 -9.22 0.55 3.19
C TYR A 48 -9.08 1.58 2.06
N VAL A 49 -7.94 1.62 1.37
CA VAL A 49 -7.66 2.62 0.33
C VAL A 49 -8.18 2.17 -1.03
N ILE A 50 -8.09 0.86 -1.34
CA ILE A 50 -8.54 0.27 -2.61
C ILE A 50 -9.99 0.66 -2.99
N PRO A 51 -11.00 0.62 -2.09
CA PRO A 51 -12.37 1.01 -2.42
C PRO A 51 -12.51 2.46 -2.86
N VAL A 52 -11.70 3.35 -2.29
CA VAL A 52 -11.65 4.77 -2.66
C VAL A 52 -11.07 4.91 -4.08
N LEU A 53 -10.02 4.15 -4.40
CA LEU A 53 -9.44 4.15 -5.75
C LEU A 53 -10.43 3.68 -6.82
N PHE A 54 -11.25 2.66 -6.54
CA PHE A 54 -12.27 2.18 -7.47
C PHE A 54 -13.36 3.22 -7.78
N VAL A 55 -13.61 4.17 -6.88
CA VAL A 55 -14.55 5.27 -7.12
C VAL A 55 -13.95 6.30 -8.07
N PHE A 56 -12.64 6.55 -7.98
CA PHE A 56 -11.96 7.54 -8.80
C PHE A 56 -11.51 7.01 -10.17
N SER A 57 -11.28 5.70 -10.31
CA SER A 57 -10.88 5.09 -11.58
C SER A 57 -11.56 3.74 -11.81
N PRO A 58 -12.56 3.67 -12.72
CA PRO A 58 -13.20 2.43 -13.13
C PRO A 58 -12.22 1.44 -13.80
N THR A 59 -11.07 1.92 -14.26
CA THR A 59 -10.05 1.08 -14.91
C THR A 59 -9.46 0.05 -13.93
N LEU A 60 -9.44 0.35 -12.62
CA LEU A 60 -9.01 -0.61 -11.59
C LEU A 60 -10.00 -1.77 -11.38
N ILE A 61 -11.27 -1.62 -11.78
CA ILE A 61 -12.27 -2.71 -11.76
C ILE A 61 -12.37 -3.42 -13.12
N LEU A 62 -11.31 -3.34 -13.94
CA LEU A 62 -11.18 -3.99 -15.25
C LEU A 62 -12.20 -3.49 -16.28
N ILE A 63 -12.67 -2.25 -16.13
CA ILE A 63 -13.59 -1.59 -17.07
C ILE A 63 -12.79 -0.56 -17.87
N GLY A 64 -12.53 -0.83 -19.14
CA GLY A 64 -11.79 0.07 -20.04
C GLY A 64 -10.87 -0.68 -21.01
N ASP A 65 -9.92 0.03 -21.61
CA ASP A 65 -8.95 -0.55 -22.52
C ASP A 65 -7.96 -1.46 -21.77
N PRO A 66 -7.63 -2.66 -22.29
CA PRO A 66 -6.72 -3.60 -21.62
C PRO A 66 -5.35 -3.00 -21.26
N TRP A 67 -4.85 -2.08 -22.08
CA TRP A 67 -3.59 -1.39 -21.85
C TRP A 67 -3.65 -0.45 -20.65
N GLU A 68 -4.72 0.34 -20.53
CA GLU A 68 -4.92 1.25 -19.40
C GLU A 68 -5.15 0.49 -18.10
N ILE A 69 -5.86 -0.64 -18.17
CA ILE A 69 -6.05 -1.56 -17.04
C ILE A 69 -4.71 -2.11 -16.57
N ALA A 70 -3.87 -2.62 -17.48
CA ALA A 70 -2.57 -3.18 -17.12
C ALA A 70 -1.67 -2.13 -16.44
N LEU A 71 -1.65 -0.90 -16.96
CA LEU A 71 -0.91 0.22 -16.37
C LEU A 71 -1.47 0.62 -15.00
N ALA A 72 -2.80 0.71 -14.85
CA ALA A 72 -3.46 1.05 -13.59
C ALA A 72 -3.23 -0.01 -12.50
N VAL A 73 -3.24 -1.29 -12.86
CA VAL A 73 -2.94 -2.38 -11.93
C VAL A 73 -1.46 -2.36 -11.54
N ALA A 74 -0.54 -2.17 -12.49
CA ALA A 74 0.89 -2.13 -12.20
C ALA A 74 1.26 -0.96 -11.27
N THR A 75 0.75 0.24 -11.54
CA THR A 75 0.94 1.43 -10.70
C THR A 75 0.35 1.23 -9.30
N ALA A 76 -0.88 0.73 -9.20
CA ALA A 76 -1.52 0.44 -7.92
C ALA A 76 -0.73 -0.57 -7.08
N VAL A 77 -0.22 -1.65 -7.69
CA VAL A 77 0.62 -2.64 -7.00
C VAL A 77 1.90 -2.00 -6.45
N VAL A 78 2.59 -1.18 -7.25
CA VAL A 78 3.81 -0.49 -6.81
C VAL A 78 3.51 0.52 -5.71
N GLY A 79 2.44 1.31 -5.84
CA GLY A 79 2.01 2.28 -4.83
C GLY A 79 1.68 1.61 -3.50
N VAL A 80 0.87 0.54 -3.51
CA VAL A 80 0.54 -0.23 -2.30
C VAL A 80 1.81 -0.81 -1.68
N TRP A 81 2.75 -1.30 -2.48
CA TRP A 81 3.98 -1.86 -1.96
C TRP A 81 4.87 -0.81 -1.27
N LEU A 82 5.05 0.36 -1.90
CA LEU A 82 5.85 1.47 -1.34
C LEU A 82 5.26 1.99 -0.02
N VAL A 83 3.95 2.22 0.03
CA VAL A 83 3.29 2.68 1.26
C VAL A 83 3.31 1.59 2.34
N SER A 84 3.18 0.31 1.96
CA SER A 84 3.32 -0.80 2.91
C SER A 84 4.72 -0.86 3.50
N ALA A 85 5.76 -0.63 2.70
CA ALA A 85 7.14 -0.54 3.18
C ALA A 85 7.35 0.65 4.12
N ALA A 86 6.72 1.80 3.85
CA ALA A 86 6.75 2.96 4.75
C ALA A 86 6.07 2.69 6.11
N ILE A 87 4.91 2.03 6.11
CA ILE A 87 4.15 1.67 7.33
C ILE A 87 4.87 0.59 8.14
N ALA A 88 5.46 -0.40 7.45
CA ALA A 88 6.32 -1.40 8.08
C ALA A 88 7.60 -0.76 8.64
N GLY A 89 8.13 0.27 7.97
CA GLY A 89 9.42 0.89 8.30
C GLY A 89 10.62 0.04 7.90
N TYR A 90 10.40 -0.93 7.02
CA TYR A 90 11.40 -1.90 6.61
C TYR A 90 11.24 -2.25 5.14
N PHE A 91 12.36 -2.27 4.39
CA PHE A 91 12.40 -2.69 2.99
C PHE A 91 13.60 -3.63 2.76
N SER A 92 14.80 -3.07 2.53
CA SER A 92 16.04 -3.86 2.47
C SER A 92 16.77 -3.87 3.82
N GLY A 93 16.51 -2.87 4.66
CA GLY A 93 16.94 -2.71 6.05
C GLY A 93 15.96 -1.79 6.80
N GLN A 94 16.34 -1.34 7.99
CA GLN A 94 15.57 -0.33 8.73
C GLN A 94 15.56 0.99 7.96
N LEU A 95 14.38 1.52 7.63
CA LEU A 95 14.27 2.81 6.98
C LEU A 95 14.36 3.94 8.01
N ASP A 96 15.19 4.91 7.71
CA ASP A 96 15.26 6.19 8.41
C ASP A 96 13.89 6.90 8.34
N PRO A 97 13.41 7.61 9.40
CA PRO A 97 12.09 8.23 9.40
C PRO A 97 11.85 9.16 8.21
N LEU A 98 12.89 9.86 7.75
CA LEU A 98 12.81 10.71 6.56
C LEU A 98 12.58 9.88 5.28
N ALA A 99 13.29 8.75 5.13
CA ALA A 99 13.08 7.85 4.00
C ALA A 99 11.66 7.26 4.01
N ARG A 100 11.10 6.95 5.19
CA ARG A 100 9.72 6.47 5.31
C ARG A 100 8.70 7.49 4.79
N VAL A 101 8.89 8.78 5.07
CA VAL A 101 8.02 9.85 4.55
C VAL A 101 8.10 9.90 3.03
N PHE A 102 9.30 9.85 2.45
CA PHE A 102 9.42 9.85 1.00
C PHE A 102 8.80 8.60 0.34
N PHE A 103 9.01 7.40 0.91
CA PHE A 103 8.36 6.17 0.42
C PHE A 103 6.83 6.27 0.49
N ALA A 104 6.29 6.87 1.56
CA ALA A 104 4.85 7.11 1.67
C ALA A 104 4.36 8.11 0.61
N VAL A 105 5.09 9.20 0.38
CA VAL A 105 4.72 10.23 -0.61
C VAL A 105 4.78 9.68 -2.03
N PHE A 106 5.87 9.03 -2.43
CA PHE A 106 5.99 8.42 -3.77
C PHE A 106 5.01 7.26 -3.96
N GLY A 107 4.77 6.48 -2.92
CA GLY A 107 3.77 5.42 -2.94
C GLY A 107 2.35 5.96 -3.11
N LEU A 108 2.00 7.05 -2.43
CA LEU A 108 0.69 7.71 -2.57
C LEU A 108 0.53 8.34 -3.96
N LEU A 109 1.60 8.95 -4.49
CA LEU A 109 1.64 9.52 -5.85
C LEU A 109 1.47 8.44 -6.92
N ALA A 110 2.10 7.27 -6.76
CA ALA A 110 1.92 6.13 -7.66
C ALA A 110 0.56 5.42 -7.48
N LEU A 111 -0.13 5.67 -6.36
CA LEU A 111 -1.48 5.15 -6.09
C LEU A 111 -2.56 6.01 -6.75
N MET A 112 -2.25 7.25 -7.12
CA MET A 112 -3.21 8.18 -7.69
C MET A 112 -3.49 7.83 -9.15
N PRO A 113 -4.72 7.41 -9.50
CA PRO A 113 -4.99 6.93 -10.85
C PRO A 113 -4.78 8.00 -11.93
N ALA A 114 -4.09 7.63 -13.00
CA ALA A 114 -3.80 8.42 -14.21
C ALA A 114 -4.99 9.17 -14.86
N GLY A 115 -6.23 8.83 -14.50
CA GLY A 115 -7.45 9.44 -15.03
C GLY A 115 -8.03 10.62 -14.22
N MET A 116 -7.48 10.94 -13.03
CA MET A 116 -8.07 11.98 -12.17
C MET A 116 -7.89 13.42 -12.70
N PHE A 117 -6.80 13.70 -13.43
CA PHE A 117 -6.51 15.01 -14.01
C PHE A 117 -5.69 14.87 -15.29
N ALA A 118 -5.75 15.85 -16.19
CA ALA A 118 -5.03 15.90 -17.48
C ALA A 118 -3.47 15.88 -17.39
N GLY A 119 -2.91 15.70 -16.19
CA GLY A 119 -1.47 15.54 -15.93
C GLY A 119 -1.12 14.37 -15.00
N ALA A 120 -2.07 13.48 -14.68
CA ALA A 120 -1.86 12.40 -13.72
C ALA A 120 -0.89 11.30 -14.21
N ILE A 121 -0.63 11.21 -15.51
CA ILE A 121 0.47 10.40 -16.06
C ILE A 121 1.83 10.88 -15.51
N TYR A 122 2.01 12.20 -15.35
CA TYR A 122 3.27 12.74 -14.80
C TYR A 122 3.42 12.42 -13.32
N SER A 123 2.35 12.41 -12.53
CA SER A 123 2.41 12.00 -11.12
C SER A 123 2.71 10.51 -10.96
N ASP A 124 2.12 9.66 -11.81
CA ASP A 124 2.41 8.22 -11.81
C ASP A 124 3.86 7.94 -12.21
N VAL A 125 4.35 8.61 -13.25
CA VAL A 125 5.74 8.47 -13.70
C VAL A 125 6.72 8.98 -12.63
N ILE A 126 6.44 10.11 -11.99
CA ILE A 126 7.26 10.62 -10.87
C ILE A 126 7.21 9.68 -9.67
N GLY A 127 6.03 9.13 -9.35
CA GLY A 127 5.83 8.15 -8.28
C GLY A 127 6.62 6.85 -8.53
N LEU A 128 6.52 6.30 -9.73
CA LEU A 128 7.21 5.08 -10.15
C LEU A 128 8.72 5.28 -10.24
N ILE A 129 9.19 6.32 -10.92
CA ILE A 129 10.62 6.59 -11.08
C ILE A 129 11.25 6.99 -9.74
N GLY A 130 10.59 7.86 -8.98
CA GLY A 130 11.03 8.27 -7.65
C GLY A 130 11.06 7.09 -6.68
N GLY A 131 10.00 6.28 -6.66
CA GLY A 131 9.92 5.05 -5.87
C GLY A 131 11.01 4.04 -6.25
N ALA A 132 11.21 3.78 -7.54
CA ALA A 132 12.25 2.87 -8.03
C ALA A 132 13.67 3.37 -7.70
N LEU A 133 13.94 4.67 -7.85
CA LEU A 133 15.21 5.29 -7.49
C LEU A 133 15.48 5.19 -5.98
N MET A 134 14.47 5.40 -5.14
CA MET A 134 14.60 5.23 -3.69
C MET A 134 14.83 3.78 -3.29
N MET A 135 14.09 2.84 -3.88
CA MET A 135 14.29 1.40 -3.68
C MET A 135 15.71 0.98 -4.08
N TRP A 136 16.19 1.48 -5.22
CA TRP A 136 17.53 1.25 -5.71
C TRP A 136 18.61 1.85 -4.80
N ASN A 137 18.41 3.08 -4.33
CA ASN A 137 19.33 3.75 -3.41
C ASN A 137 19.40 3.03 -2.06
N ASP A 138 18.26 2.61 -1.51
CA ASP A 138 18.20 1.86 -0.25
C ASP A 138 18.85 0.48 -0.39
N MET A 139 18.58 -0.25 -1.50
CA MET A 139 19.26 -1.51 -1.81
C MET A 139 20.78 -1.35 -1.97
N ARG A 140 21.24 -0.27 -2.62
CA ARG A 140 22.68 0.00 -2.79
C ARG A 140 23.35 0.36 -1.47
N ARG A 141 22.74 1.25 -0.68
CA ARG A 141 23.23 1.63 0.65
C ARG A 141 23.36 0.40 1.55
N ASN A 142 22.35 -0.46 1.56
CA ASN A 142 22.36 -1.63 2.42
C ASN A 142 23.32 -2.74 1.94
N ARG A 143 23.51 -2.89 0.62
CA ARG A 143 24.57 -3.75 0.07
C ARG A 143 25.98 -3.23 0.40
N ALA A 144 26.17 -1.90 0.43
CA ALA A 144 27.45 -1.30 0.80
C ALA A 144 27.78 -1.52 2.29
N ILE A 145 26.79 -1.37 3.18
CA ILE A 145 26.95 -1.65 4.62
C ILE A 145 27.28 -3.13 4.86
N LYS A 146 26.59 -4.06 4.19
CA LYS A 146 26.90 -5.50 4.29
C LYS A 146 28.30 -5.88 3.78
N ARG A 147 28.86 -5.11 2.84
CA ARG A 147 30.22 -5.33 2.32
C ARG A 147 31.32 -4.68 3.18
N ALA A 148 31.01 -3.63 3.93
CA ALA A 148 31.96 -2.96 4.83
C ALA A 148 32.09 -3.67 6.20
N GLY A 149 31.15 -4.54 6.54
CA GLY A 149 31.17 -5.35 7.77
C GLY A 149 31.65 -6.80 7.58
N ALA A 150 32.15 -7.15 6.40
CA ALA A 150 32.75 -8.44 6.06
C ALA A 150 34.24 -8.26 5.78
#